data_AF-A0A660S3D4-F1
#
_entry.id   AF-A0A660S3D4-F1
#
_cell.length_a   1.000
_cell.length_b   1.000
_cell.length_c   1.000
_cell.angle_alpha   90.00
_cell.angle_beta   90.00
_cell.angle_gamma   90.00
#
_symmetry.space_group_name_H-M   'P 1'
#
loop_
_entity.id
_entity.type
_entity.pdbx_description
1 polymer ?
#
loop_
_entity_poly.entity_id
_entity_poly.type
_entity_poly.pdbx_seq_one_letter_code
_entity_poly.pdbx_strand_id
1 'polypeptide(L)' 'MKFKNLFLKLSSKEKGEKAENLAISYLVSKGFKIIEKNFRTSFGEIDIIAQK' A
#
# COMPACT_ATOMS: atom_id res chain seq x y z
N MET A 1 -10.34 10.01 19.25
CA MET A 1 -9.11 9.65 20.03
C MET A 1 -8.70 8.17 19.97
N LYS A 2 -9.62 7.19 20.04
CA LYS A 2 -9.26 5.75 20.03
C LYS A 2 -8.52 5.27 18.76
N PHE A 3 -8.91 5.76 17.58
CA PHE A 3 -8.32 5.36 16.30
C PHE A 3 -6.84 5.73 16.15
N LYS A 4 -6.46 6.94 16.56
CA LYS A 4 -5.07 7.42 16.49
C LYS A 4 -4.15 6.58 17.39
N ASN A 5 -4.65 6.20 18.58
CA ASN A 5 -3.92 5.31 19.50
C ASN A 5 -3.76 3.89 18.97
N LEU A 6 -4.73 3.38 18.21
CA LEU A 6 -4.63 2.06 17.58
C LEU A 6 -3.58 2.06 16.47
N PHE A 7 -3.53 3.11 15.64
CA PHE A 7 -2.54 3.22 14.57
C PHE A 7 -1.11 3.38 15.09
N LEU A 8 -0.93 4.16 16.17
CA LEU A 8 0.39 4.36 16.78
C LEU A 8 0.97 3.05 17.36
N LYS A 9 0.11 2.15 17.85
CA LYS A 9 0.50 0.82 18.38
C LYS A 9 0.90 -0.21 17.33
N LEU A 10 0.64 0.04 16.05
CA LEU A 10 1.02 -0.89 14.97
C LEU A 10 2.54 -0.91 14.77
N SER A 11 3.06 -2.08 14.43
CA SER A 11 4.43 -2.25 13.93
C SER A 11 4.65 -1.48 12.62
N SER A 12 5.91 -1.22 12.27
CA SER A 12 6.25 -0.57 11.00
C SER A 12 5.72 -1.33 9.79
N LYS A 13 5.75 -2.67 9.84
CA LYS A 13 5.21 -3.53 8.79
C LYS A 13 3.71 -3.35 8.62
N GLU A 14 2.94 -3.40 9.71
CA GLU A 14 1.48 -3.21 9.68
C GLU A 14 1.08 -1.81 9.22
N LYS A 15 1.89 -0.78 9.57
CA LYS A 15 1.68 0.58 9.07
C LYS A 15 1.90 0.66 7.56
N GLY A 16 2.98 0.05 7.06
CA GLY A 16 3.28 -0.04 5.63
C GLY A 16 2.16 -0.73 4.85
N GLU A 17 1.73 -1.90 5.31
CA GLU A 17 0.65 -2.66 4.65
C GLU A 17 -0.66 -1.86 4.58
N LYS A 18 -1.03 -1.14 5.66
CA LYS A 18 -2.22 -0.28 5.66
C LYS A 18 -2.10 0.88 4.68
N ALA A 19 -0.92 1.50 4.58
CA ALA A 19 -0.68 2.59 3.65
C ALA A 19 -0.74 2.09 2.19
N GLU A 20 -0.12 0.94 1.90
CA GLU A 20 -0.15 0.31 0.57
C GLU A 20 -1.58 -0.04 0.14
N ASN A 21 -2.37 -0.63 1.04
CA ASN A 21 -3.78 -0.94 0.78
C ASN A 21 -4.63 0.32 0.54
N LEU A 22 -4.34 1.42 1.26
CA LEU A 22 -4.99 2.71 1.02
C LEU A 22 -4.64 3.27 -0.37
N ALA A 23 -3.36 3.19 -0.76
CA ALA A 23 -2.90 3.61 -2.08
C ALA A 23 -3.56 2.80 -3.21
N ILE A 24 -3.65 1.47 -3.07
CA ILE A 24 -4.38 0.59 -3.99
C ILE A 24 -5.85 1.02 -4.12
N SER A 25 -6.53 1.21 -2.98
CA SER A 25 -7.94 1.60 -2.96
C SER A 25 -8.16 2.93 -3.70
N TYR A 26 -7.25 3.89 -3.51
CA TYR A 26 -7.27 5.16 -4.22
C TYR A 26 -7.09 4.97 -5.73
N LEU A 27 -6.09 4.20 -6.16
CA LEU A 27 -5.83 3.92 -7.58
C LEU A 27 -7.03 3.25 -8.27
N VAL A 28 -7.60 2.23 -7.63
CA VAL A 28 -8.81 1.55 -8.13
C VAL A 28 -9.98 2.53 -8.23
N SER A 29 -10.18 3.41 -7.24
CA SER A 29 -11.23 4.45 -7.29
C SER A 29 -11.04 5.45 -8.44
N LYS A 30 -9.81 5.57 -8.96
CA LYS A 30 -9.46 6.41 -10.12
C LYS A 30 -9.51 5.64 -11.45
N GLY A 31 -9.97 4.40 -11.44
CA GLY A 31 -10.13 3.56 -12.63
C GLY A 31 -8.87 2.80 -13.04
N PHE A 32 -7.84 2.75 -12.19
CA PHE A 32 -6.65 1.96 -12.48
C PHE A 32 -6.88 0.49 -12.14
N LYS A 33 -6.32 -0.40 -12.95
CA LYS A 33 -6.17 -1.83 -12.68
C LYS A 33 -4.82 -2.07 -12.01
N ILE A 34 -4.83 -2.72 -10.84
CA ILE A 34 -3.60 -3.19 -10.20
C ILE A 34 -3.09 -4.41 -10.97
N ILE A 35 -1.84 -4.34 -11.43
CA ILE A 35 -1.18 -5.38 -12.22
C ILE A 35 -0.35 -6.28 -11.31
N GLU A 36 0.42 -5.69 -10.40
CA GLU A 36 1.29 -6.43 -9.49
C GLU A 36 1.54 -5.63 -8.21
N LYS A 37 1.90 -6.32 -7.13
CA LYS A 37 2.28 -5.76 -5.83
C LYS A 37 3.59 -6.38 -5.35
N ASN A 38 4.36 -5.63 -4.57
CA ASN A 38 5.62 -6.10 -3.95
C ASN A 38 6.59 -6.68 -4.98
N PHE A 39 6.69 -6.03 -6.15
CA PHE A 39 7.56 -6.47 -7.23
C PHE A 39 9.01 -6.22 -6.84
N ARG A 40 9.87 -7.24 -6.99
CA ARG A 40 11.27 -7.20 -6.59
C ARG A 40 12.17 -7.61 -7.75
N THR A 41 13.25 -6.88 -7.91
CA THR A 41 14.29 -7.15 -8.90
C THR A 41 15.66 -7.09 -8.23
N SER A 42 16.71 -7.52 -8.94
CA SER A 42 18.09 -7.31 -8.51
C SER A 42 18.47 -5.83 -8.32
N PHE A 43 17.71 -4.91 -8.90
CA PHE A 43 17.98 -3.47 -8.88
C PHE A 43 17.14 -2.69 -7.85
N GLY A 44 16.15 -3.33 -7.22
CA GLY A 44 15.27 -2.67 -6.26
C GLY A 44 13.87 -3.26 -6.23
N GLU A 45 12.96 -2.55 -5.55
CA GLU A 45 11.57 -2.95 -5.35
C GLU A 45 10.58 -1.87 -5.81
N ILE A 46 9.40 -2.31 -6.22
CA ILE A 46 8.24 -1.48 -6.56
C ILE A 46 7.05 -2.00 -5.76
N ASP A 47 6.46 -1.16 -4.92
CA ASP A 47 5.35 -1.57 -4.05
C ASP A 47 4.10 -1.93 -4.85
N ILE A 48 3.72 -1.11 -5.83
CA ILE A 48 2.49 -1.27 -6.62
C ILE A 48 2.76 -0.93 -8.09
N ILE A 49 2.38 -1.83 -8.99
CA ILE A 49 2.34 -1.61 -10.44
C ILE A 49 0.87 -1.54 -10.86
N ALA A 50 0.46 -0.44 -11.50
CA ALA A 50 -0.91 -0.22 -11.94
C ALA A 50 -0.96 0.34 -13.37
N GLN A 51 -2.04 0.02 -14.08
CA GLN A 51 -2.34 0.48 -15.43
C GLN A 51 -3.69 1.20 -15.44
N LYS A 52 -3.81 2.27 -16.23
CA LYS A 52 -5.09 2.96 -16.44
C LYS A 52 -5.84 2.34 -17.62
#